data_AF-A0A497P2G7-F1
#
_entry.id   AF-A0A497P2G7-F1
#
_cell.length_a   1.000
_cell.length_b   1.000
_cell.length_c   1.000
_cell.angle_alpha   90.00
_cell.angle_beta   90.00
_cell.angle_gamma   90.00
#
_symmetry.space_group_name_H-M   'P 1'
#
loop_
_entity.id
_entity.type
_entity.pdbx_description
1 polymer ?
#
loop_
_entity_poly.entity_id
_entity_poly.type
_entity_poly.pdbx_seq_one_letter_code
_entity_poly.pdbx_strand_id
1 'polypeptide(L)'
;MQRLTIYERLKPEVKEALLANTANYESSVISVVETLSNEYFYSNLKISDISTLYTFSDIELIKVTAWDFKYGDNILISKDYE
;
A
#
# COMPACT_ATOMS: atom_id res chain seq x y z
N MET A 1 -7.80 -14.63 16.47
CA MET A 1 -7.26 -13.29 16.19
C MET A 1 -7.81 -12.83 14.85
N GLN A 2 -8.36 -11.62 14.78
CA GLN A 2 -8.79 -11.05 13.50
C GLN A 2 -7.53 -10.63 12.73
N ARG A 3 -7.41 -11.03 11.46
CA ARG A 3 -6.29 -10.63 10.61
C ARG A 3 -6.41 -9.13 10.30
N LEU A 4 -5.30 -8.41 10.41
CA LEU A 4 -5.24 -7.00 10.02
C LEU A 4 -5.33 -6.88 8.50
N THR A 5 -6.06 -5.87 8.06
CA THR A 5 -6.15 -5.46 6.65
C THR A 5 -4.80 -4.94 6.16
N ILE A 6 -4.61 -4.86 4.84
CA ILE A 6 -3.37 -4.32 4.28
C ILE A 6 -3.20 -2.85 4.68
N TYR A 7 -4.29 -2.08 4.73
CA TYR A 7 -4.25 -0.68 5.13
C TYR A 7 -3.74 -0.50 6.57
N GLU A 8 -4.23 -1.32 7.51
CA GLU A 8 -3.73 -1.29 8.89
C GLU A 8 -2.24 -1.61 8.97
N ARG A 9 -1.78 -2.51 8.08
CA ARG A 9 -0.39 -2.97 7.96
C ARG A 9 0.52 -2.08 7.12
N LEU A 10 0.05 -0.95 6.58
CA LEU A 10 0.94 0.01 5.93
C LEU A 10 1.87 0.65 6.97
N LYS A 11 3.12 0.90 6.56
CA LYS A 11 4.05 1.71 7.35
C LYS A 11 3.53 3.15 7.50
N PRO A 12 3.82 3.82 8.63
CA PRO A 12 3.30 5.16 8.89
C PRO A 12 3.72 6.18 7.82
N GLU A 13 4.95 6.12 7.32
CA GLU A 13 5.44 7.00 6.25
C GLU A 13 4.62 6.90 4.95
N VAL A 14 4.14 5.69 4.63
CA VAL A 14 3.29 5.43 3.45
C VAL A 14 1.90 6.03 3.65
N LYS A 15 1.34 5.93 4.86
CA LYS A 15 0.04 6.52 5.19
C LYS A 15 0.08 8.05 5.12
N GLU A 16 1.15 8.65 5.62
CA GLU A 16 1.35 10.11 5.56
C GLU A 16 1.46 10.60 4.12
N ALA A 17 2.22 9.91 3.27
CA ALA A 17 2.33 10.25 1.85
C ALA A 17 0.98 10.14 1.11
N LEU A 18 0.18 9.10 1.38
CA LEU A 18 -1.17 8.96 0.83
C LEU A 18 -2.08 10.12 1.26
N LEU A 19 -2.06 10.48 2.55
CA LEU A 19 -2.84 11.60 3.08
C LEU A 19 -2.42 12.94 2.44
N ALA A 20 -1.13 13.18 2.26
CA ALA A 20 -0.63 14.38 1.60
C ALA A 20 -1.11 14.47 0.14
N ASN A 21 -1.14 13.34 -0.58
CA ASN A 21 -1.62 13.27 -1.97
C ASN A 21 -3.16 13.32 -2.10
N THR A 22 -3.90 13.04 -1.01
CA THR A 22 -5.37 13.11 -1.00
C THR A 22 -5.87 14.51 -1.37
N ALA A 23 -5.13 15.56 -1.03
CA ALA A 23 -5.51 16.95 -1.35
C ALA A 23 -5.61 17.23 -2.87
N ASN A 24 -4.84 16.52 -3.69
CA ASN A 24 -4.81 16.70 -5.15
C ASN A 24 -5.49 15.56 -5.91
N TYR A 25 -5.53 14.35 -5.32
CA TYR A 25 -5.94 13.12 -5.99
C TYR A 25 -6.94 12.30 -5.14
N GLU A 26 -7.86 12.99 -4.48
CA GLU A 26 -8.81 12.44 -3.50
C GLU A 26 -9.46 11.13 -3.97
N SER A 27 -10.09 11.12 -5.15
CA SER A 27 -10.82 9.95 -5.67
C SER A 27 -9.91 8.72 -5.86
N SER A 28 -8.69 8.92 -6.37
CA SER A 28 -7.74 7.82 -6.59
C SER A 28 -7.17 7.30 -5.28
N VAL A 29 -6.85 8.19 -4.34
CA VAL A 29 -6.34 7.80 -3.02
C VAL A 29 -7.42 7.07 -2.22
N ILE A 30 -8.66 7.56 -2.20
CA ILE A 30 -9.78 6.90 -1.51
C ILE A 30 -9.99 5.49 -2.06
N SER A 31 -10.03 5.32 -3.38
CA SER A 31 -10.21 3.99 -4.01
C SER A 31 -9.12 2.98 -3.60
N VAL A 32 -7.86 3.44 -3.54
CA VAL A 32 -6.75 2.61 -3.06
C VAL A 32 -6.91 2.29 -1.57
N VAL A 33 -7.22 3.28 -0.74
CA VAL A 33 -7.43 3.07 0.70
C VAL A 33 -8.58 2.10 0.98
N GLU A 34 -9.70 2.21 0.25
CA GLU A 34 -10.83 1.28 0.34
C GLU A 34 -10.42 -0.14 -0.06
N THR A 35 -9.66 -0.29 -1.14
CA THR A 35 -9.16 -1.60 -1.58
C THR A 35 -8.26 -2.22 -0.51
N LEU A 36 -7.31 -1.45 0.03
CA LEU A 36 -6.39 -1.91 1.06
C LEU A 36 -7.09 -2.20 2.40
N SER A 37 -8.22 -1.55 2.67
CA SER A 37 -9.04 -1.77 3.87
C SER A 37 -9.97 -2.99 3.74
N ASN A 38 -10.25 -3.45 2.53
CA ASN A 38 -11.07 -4.65 2.28
C ASN A 38 -10.23 -5.91 2.05
N GLU A 39 -8.95 -5.75 1.69
CA GLU A 39 -8.04 -6.86 1.43
C GLU A 39 -7.16 -7.18 2.64
N TYR A 40 -6.87 -8.47 2.81
CA TYR A 40 -6.04 -9.00 3.88
C TYR A 40 -4.69 -9.53 3.38
N PHE A 41 -4.61 -9.86 2.08
CA PHE A 41 -3.44 -10.48 1.46
C PHE A 41 -2.93 -9.63 0.31
N TYR A 42 -1.64 -9.33 0.32
CA TYR A 42 -1.01 -8.55 -0.75
C TYR A 42 -1.17 -9.20 -2.14
N SER A 43 -1.19 -10.53 -2.20
CA SER A 43 -1.40 -11.29 -3.44
C SER A 43 -2.76 -11.07 -4.10
N ASN A 44 -3.75 -10.52 -3.39
CA ASN A 44 -5.06 -10.21 -3.95
C ASN A 44 -5.10 -8.86 -4.66
N LEU A 45 -4.11 -8.00 -4.41
CA LEU A 45 -4.05 -6.68 -5.03
C LEU A 45 -3.74 -6.78 -6.52
N LYS A 46 -4.43 -5.98 -7.33
CA LYS A 46 -4.08 -5.87 -8.75
C LYS A 46 -2.77 -5.09 -8.89
N ILE A 47 -2.05 -5.39 -9.96
CA ILE A 47 -0.85 -4.64 -10.34
C ILE A 47 -1.15 -3.14 -10.48
N SER A 48 -2.36 -2.79 -10.95
CA SER A 48 -2.82 -1.39 -11.02
C SER A 48 -2.90 -0.73 -9.64
N ASP A 49 -3.42 -1.44 -8.65
CA ASP A 49 -3.64 -0.91 -7.30
C ASP A 49 -2.29 -0.72 -6.60
N ILE A 50 -1.38 -1.69 -6.78
CA ILE A 50 0.01 -1.61 -6.33
C ILE A 50 0.72 -0.41 -6.99
N SER A 51 0.65 -0.28 -8.32
CA SER A 51 1.31 0.82 -9.04
C SER A 51 0.79 2.19 -8.59
N THR A 52 -0.52 2.28 -8.34
CA THR A 52 -1.17 3.50 -7.84
C THR A 52 -0.71 3.81 -6.43
N LEU A 53 -0.65 2.80 -5.56
CA LEU A 53 -0.11 2.92 -4.21
C LEU A 53 1.32 3.48 -4.24
N TYR A 54 2.23 2.90 -5.03
CA TYR A 54 3.60 3.40 -5.17
C TYR A 54 3.66 4.85 -5.63
N THR A 55 2.83 5.23 -6.61
CA THR A 55 2.77 6.60 -7.14
C THR A 55 2.40 7.61 -6.06
N PHE A 56 1.45 7.28 -5.18
CA PHE A 56 0.98 8.19 -4.12
C PHE A 56 1.69 8.01 -2.77
N SER A 57 2.60 7.04 -2.66
CA SER A 57 3.41 6.79 -1.45
C SER A 57 4.76 7.51 -1.47
N ASP A 58 5.01 8.34 -2.49
CA ASP A 58 6.31 9.00 -2.73
C ASP A 58 7.50 8.02 -2.84
N ILE A 59 7.20 6.79 -3.28
CA ILE A 59 8.21 5.74 -3.50
C ILE A 59 8.44 5.63 -5.01
N GLU A 60 9.63 6.04 -5.45
CA GLU A 60 10.04 5.89 -6.83
C GLU A 60 10.09 4.41 -7.23
N LEU A 61 9.16 3.98 -8.08
CA LEU A 61 9.05 2.60 -8.57
C LEU A 61 10.37 2.06 -9.17
N ILE A 62 11.16 2.94 -9.79
CA ILE A 62 12.47 2.60 -10.39
C ILE A 62 13.52 2.17 -9.35
N LYS A 63 13.36 2.58 -8.09
CA LYS A 63 14.23 2.23 -6.96
C LYS A 63 13.74 1.00 -6.21
N VAL A 64 12.58 0.45 -6.58
CA VAL A 64 11.93 -0.68 -5.91
C VAL A 64 12.45 -1.98 -6.53
N THR A 65 12.88 -2.92 -5.70
CA THR A 65 13.30 -4.23 -6.20
C THR A 65 12.08 -5.02 -6.69
N ALA A 66 12.30 -5.97 -7.61
CA ALA A 66 11.21 -6.85 -8.05
C ALA A 66 10.59 -7.66 -6.89
N TRP A 67 11.37 -7.90 -5.81
CA TRP A 67 10.89 -8.56 -4.60
C TRP A 67 10.00 -7.64 -3.76
N ASP A 68 10.44 -6.40 -3.52
CA ASP A 68 9.64 -5.40 -2.82
C ASP A 68 8.32 -5.11 -3.54
N PHE A 69 8.36 -5.04 -4.87
CA PHE A 69 7.15 -4.86 -5.67
C PHE A 69 6.19 -6.05 -5.54
N LYS A 70 6.73 -7.27 -5.50
CA LYS A 70 5.96 -8.52 -5.45
C LYS A 70 5.39 -8.84 -4.07
N TYR A 71 6.09 -8.49 -2.99
CA TYR A 71 5.70 -8.85 -1.62
C TYR A 71 5.30 -7.65 -0.75
N GLY A 72 5.68 -6.44 -1.13
CA GLY A 72 5.34 -5.22 -0.39
C GLY A 72 6.16 -5.00 0.88
N ASP A 73 7.32 -5.65 1.03
CA ASP A 73 8.16 -5.58 2.25
C ASP A 73 8.65 -4.16 2.57
N ASN A 74 8.77 -3.32 1.55
CA ASN A 74 9.13 -1.93 1.67
C ASN A 74 7.96 -1.02 2.14
N ILE A 75 6.70 -1.43 1.98
CA ILE A 75 5.51 -0.62 2.33
C ILE A 75 4.67 -1.19 3.47
N LEU A 76 4.79 -2.49 3.76
CA LEU A 76 4.08 -3.17 4.84
C LEU A 76 4.97 -3.33 6.07
N ILE A 77 4.36 -3.24 7.26
CA ILE A 77 5.02 -3.70 8.48
C ILE A 77 5.08 -5.24 8.45
N SER A 78 6.29 -5.79 8.48
CA SER A 78 6.54 -7.24 8.57
C SER A 78 5.92 -7.79 9.84
N LYS A 79 4.73 -8.37 9.72
CA LYS A 79 4.02 -9.07 10.81
C LYS A 79 3.41 -10.40 10.39
N ASP A 80 3.69 -10.88 9.17
CA ASP A 80 3.01 -12.07 8.61
C ASP A 80 3.70 -13.40 8.93
N TYR A 81 4.61 -13.44 9.92
CA TYR A 81 5.40 -14.66 10.23
C TYR A 81 5.44 -15.04 11.73
N GLU A 82 4.52 -14.56 12.56
CA GLU A 82 4.29 -15.09 13.93
C GLU A 82 2.92 -15.75 14.08
#